data_AF-A0A497FUY0-F1
#
_entry.id   AF-A0A497FUY0-F1
#
_cell.length_a   1.000
_cell.length_b   1.000
_cell.length_c   1.000
_cell.angle_alpha   90.00
_cell.angle_beta   90.00
_cell.angle_gamma   90.00
#
_symmetry.space_group_name_H-M   'P 1'
#
loop_
_entity.id
_entity.type
_entity.pdbx_description
1 polymer ?
#
loop_
_entity_poly.entity_id
_entity_poly.type
_entity_poly.pdbx_seq_one_letter_code
_entity_poly.pdbx_strand_id
1 'polypeptide(L)'
;MEFCPKCGKVLYPVKKEGKTLLTCRACGYTVNVTQSSIESMKMVYRVSDEMHTRTSVIEKKEEDREKKEAERELVQELYKEIFSETYLESEGEGSED
;
A
#
# COMPACT_ATOMS: atom_id res chain seq x y z
N MET A 1 14.35 -3.23 26.03
CA MET A 1 13.71 -1.92 25.78
C MET A 1 13.62 -1.17 27.10
N GLU A 2 14.13 0.06 27.16
CA GLU A 2 14.14 0.88 28.38
C GLU A 2 13.00 1.90 28.40
N PHE A 3 12.41 2.10 29.57
CA PHE A 3 11.32 3.06 29.80
C PHE A 3 11.81 4.26 30.60
N CYS A 4 11.19 5.41 30.37
CA CYS A 4 11.52 6.64 31.08
C CYS A 4 11.09 6.55 32.55
N PRO A 5 12.00 6.79 33.52
CA PRO A 5 11.66 6.72 34.95
C PRO A 5 10.71 7.83 35.40
N LYS A 6 10.58 8.91 34.61
CA LYS A 6 9.70 10.05 34.95
C LYS A 6 8.26 9.87 34.47
N CYS A 7 8.05 9.24 33.32
CA CYS A 7 6.74 9.19 32.67
C CYS A 7 6.31 7.81 32.17
N GLY A 8 7.15 6.79 32.33
CA GLY A 8 6.85 5.40 31.94
C GLY A 8 6.80 5.14 30.43
N LYS A 9 7.03 6.15 29.57
CA LYS A 9 7.07 5.97 28.11
C LYS A 9 8.41 5.41 27.64
N VAL A 10 8.41 4.71 26.50
CA VAL A 10 9.62 4.14 25.88
C VAL A 10 10.63 5.23 25.54
N LEU A 11 11.91 4.97 25.82
CA LEU A 11 13.02 5.82 25.41
C LEU A 11 13.43 5.53 23.96
N TYR A 12 13.73 6.57 23.19
CA TYR A 12 14.10 6.46 21.78
C TYR A 12 15.57 6.80 21.55
N PRO A 13 16.30 6.03 20.72
CA PRO A 13 17.69 6.34 20.41
C PRO A 13 17.79 7.58 19.52
N VAL A 14 18.69 8.49 19.87
CA VAL A 14 19.03 9.69 19.13
C VAL A 14 20.54 9.73 18.99
N LYS A 15 21.05 9.90 17.77
CA LYS A 15 22.47 10.12 17.53
C LYS A 15 22.78 11.61 17.71
N LYS A 16 23.67 11.93 18.64
CA LYS A 16 24.17 13.29 18.87
C LYS A 16 25.67 13.23 19.10
N GLU A 17 26.43 14.03 18.36
CA GLU A 17 27.90 14.11 18.49
C GLU A 17 28.61 12.75 18.36
N GLY A 18 28.14 11.89 17.46
CA GLY A 18 28.72 10.56 17.22
C GLY A 18 28.39 9.51 18.29
N LYS A 19 27.65 9.86 19.35
CA LYS A 19 27.18 8.95 20.39
C LYS A 19 25.68 8.71 20.28
N THR A 20 25.24 7.51 20.66
CA THR A 20 23.80 7.20 20.75
C THR A 20 23.33 7.50 22.16
N LEU A 21 22.27 8.29 22.28
CA LEU A 21 21.60 8.70 23.52
C LEU A 21 20.16 8.20 23.51
N LEU A 22 19.63 7.75 24.63
CA LEU A 22 18.22 7.41 24.76
C LEU A 22 17.46 8.63 25.30
N THR A 23 16.50 9.12 24.52
CA THR A 23 15.72 10.32 24.85
C THR A 23 14.23 10.01 24.96
N CYS A 24 13.59 10.49 26.01
CA CYS A 24 12.15 10.48 26.15
C CYS A 24 11.53 11.64 25.36
N ARG A 25 10.68 11.35 24.39
CA ARG A 25 9.98 12.37 23.59
C ARG A 25 8.91 13.13 24.36
N ALA A 26 8.46 12.62 25.51
CA ALA A 26 7.37 13.24 26.27
C ALA A 26 7.85 14.21 27.36
N CYS A 27 8.94 13.90 28.07
CA CYS A 27 9.45 14.73 29.17
C CYS A 27 10.89 15.23 28.96
N GLY A 28 11.56 14.85 27.87
CA GLY A 28 12.91 15.28 27.55
C GLY A 28 14.03 14.59 28.33
N TYR A 29 13.74 13.55 29.12
CA TYR A 29 14.77 12.80 29.84
C TYR A 29 15.76 12.13 28.88
N THR A 30 17.07 12.29 29.12
CA THR A 30 18.15 11.72 28.31
C THR A 30 19.07 10.84 29.14
N VAL A 31 19.44 9.66 28.63
CA VAL A 31 20.43 8.76 29.24
C VAL A 31 21.46 8.32 28.19
N ASN A 32 22.73 8.23 28.62
CA ASN A 32 23.81 7.71 27.78
C ASN A 32 23.68 6.19 27.64
N VAL A 33 23.88 5.70 26.42
CA VAL A 33 23.72 4.27 26.11
C VAL A 33 25.08 3.58 26.24
N THR A 34 25.18 2.56 27.10
CA THR A 34 26.35 1.67 27.15
C THR A 34 26.28 0.63 26.04
N GLN A 35 27.40 -0.01 25.70
CA GLN A 35 27.51 -0.95 24.59
C GLN A 35 26.54 -2.15 24.72
N SER A 36 26.23 -2.58 25.95
CA SER A 36 25.23 -3.63 26.23
C SER A 36 23.80 -3.22 25.90
N SER A 37 23.43 -1.95 26.14
CA SER A 37 22.09 -1.43 25.84
C SER A 37 21.86 -1.32 24.33
N ILE A 38 22.93 -1.11 23.54
CA ILE A 38 22.88 -1.08 22.06
C ILE A 38 22.56 -2.48 21.48
N GLU A 39 23.16 -3.54 22.04
CA GLU A 39 22.88 -4.92 21.59
C GLU A 39 21.44 -5.33 21.86
N SER A 40 20.89 -4.97 23.03
CA SER A 40 19.48 -5.23 23.40
C SER A 40 18.45 -4.48 22.53
N MET A 41 18.91 -3.53 21.70
CA MET A 41 18.08 -2.72 20.81
C MET A 41 18.13 -3.16 19.34
N LYS A 42 19.05 -4.05 18.96
CA LYS A 42 19.08 -4.59 17.60
C LYS A 42 18.02 -5.67 17.46
N MET A 43 16.82 -5.28 17.02
CA MET A 43 15.87 -6.24 16.46
C MET A 43 16.30 -6.54 15.03
N VAL A 44 17.02 -7.65 14.83
CA VAL A 44 17.42 -8.12 13.50
C VAL A 44 16.35 -9.08 13.01
N TYR A 45 15.49 -8.61 12.11
CA TYR A 45 14.58 -9.50 11.40
C TYR A 45 15.34 -10.12 10.22
N ARG A 46 15.59 -11.42 10.26
CA ARG A 46 16.13 -12.15 9.10
C ARG A 46 14.97 -12.40 8.13
N VAL A 47 14.84 -11.55 7.13
CA VAL A 47 13.94 -11.80 6.00
C VAL A 47 14.62 -12.88 5.13
N SER A 48 13.97 -14.03 4.95
CA SER A 48 14.45 -15.08 4.04
C SER A 48 14.29 -14.62 2.60
N ASP A 49 15.18 -15.09 1.71
CA ASP A 49 15.14 -14.71 0.28
C ASP A 49 13.80 -15.04 -0.39
N GLU A 50 13.09 -16.04 0.14
CA GLU A 50 11.76 -16.50 -0.30
C GLU A 50 10.64 -15.47 -0.07
N MET A 51 10.84 -14.49 0.82
CA MET A 51 9.87 -13.41 1.09
C MET A 51 10.05 -12.17 0.20
N HIS A 52 10.99 -12.18 -0.76
CA HIS A 52 11.07 -11.12 -1.77
C HIS A 52 9.95 -11.29 -2.80
N THR A 53 8.77 -10.73 -2.53
CA THR A 53 7.74 -10.56 -3.55
C THR A 53 8.25 -9.56 -4.60
N ARG A 54 8.63 -10.06 -5.78
CA ARG A 54 8.94 -9.21 -6.95
C ARG A 54 7.67 -8.50 -7.39
N THR A 55 7.57 -7.19 -7.10
CA THR A 55 6.54 -6.35 -7.72
C THR A 55 6.90 -6.16 -9.18
N SER A 56 6.16 -6.80 -10.09
CA SER A 56 6.30 -6.57 -11.53
C SER A 56 5.77 -5.17 -11.87
N VAL A 57 6.64 -4.30 -12.36
CA VAL A 57 6.23 -3.03 -12.95
C VAL A 57 5.72 -3.34 -14.35
N ILE A 58 4.41 -3.28 -14.54
CA ILE A 58 3.80 -3.36 -15.87
C ILE A 58 3.90 -1.96 -16.47
N GLU A 59 4.87 -1.74 -17.34
CA GLU A 59 4.90 -0.54 -18.18
C GLU A 59 3.73 -0.61 -19.16
N LYS A 60 2.85 0.40 -19.15
CA LYS A 60 1.82 0.53 -20.17
C LYS A 60 2.54 0.71 -21.51
N LYS A 61 2.49 -0.29 -22.39
CA LYS A 61 2.82 -0.06 -23.79
C LYS A 61 1.86 1.00 -24.32
N GLU A 62 2.39 1.96 -25.07
CA GLU A 62 1.59 2.87 -25.89
C GLU A 62 0.78 2.00 -26.86
N GLU A 63 -0.49 1.73 -26.52
CA GLU A 63 -1.41 1.04 -27.41
C GLU A 63 -1.83 2.00 -28.52
N ASP A 64 -1.88 1.49 -29.77
CA ASP A 64 -2.32 2.28 -30.93
C ASP A 64 -3.70 2.88 -30.67
N ARG A 65 -3.76 4.22 -30.66
CA ARG A 65 -4.98 4.99 -30.35
C ARG A 65 -6.15 4.58 -31.24
N GLU A 66 -5.88 4.29 -32.50
CA GLU A 66 -6.86 3.81 -33.49
C GLU A 66 -7.49 2.48 -33.07
N LYS A 67 -6.68 1.52 -32.59
CA LYS A 67 -7.18 0.22 -32.13
C LYS A 67 -8.11 0.37 -30.92
N LYS A 68 -7.77 1.29 -30.01
CA LYS A 68 -8.57 1.58 -28.82
C LYS A 68 -9.89 2.28 -29.15
N GLU A 69 -9.88 3.16 -30.14
CA GLU A 69 -11.10 3.81 -30.64
C GLU A 69 -12.01 2.79 -31.33
N ALA A 70 -11.45 1.92 -32.18
CA ALA A 70 -12.20 0.84 -32.84
C ALA A 70 -12.81 -0.15 -31.83
N GLU A 71 -12.07 -0.53 -30.78
CA GLU A 71 -12.59 -1.39 -29.72
C GLU A 71 -13.76 -0.74 -28.97
N ARG A 72 -13.67 0.57 -28.69
CA ARG A 72 -14.76 1.31 -28.03
C ARG A 72 -16.00 1.41 -28.90
N GLU A 73 -15.84 1.68 -30.18
CA GLU A 73 -16.93 1.76 -31.15
C GLU A 73 -17.65 0.41 -31.25
N LEU A 74 -16.89 -0.68 -31.39
CA LEU A 74 -17.43 -2.04 -31.43
C LEU A 74 -18.23 -2.38 -30.16
N VAL A 75 -17.70 -2.06 -28.97
CA VAL A 75 -18.39 -2.29 -27.70
C VAL A 75 -19.67 -1.48 -27.61
N GLN A 76 -19.68 -0.24 -28.11
CA GLN A 76 -20.87 0.61 -28.12
C GLN A 76 -21.96 0.05 -29.06
N GLU A 77 -21.58 -0.47 -30.22
CA GLU A 77 -22.50 -1.11 -31.17
C GLU A 77 -23.12 -2.38 -30.57
N LEU A 78 -22.31 -3.27 -30.00
CA LEU A 78 -22.76 -4.46 -29.28
C LEU A 78 -23.73 -4.12 -28.14
N TYR A 79 -23.42 -3.10 -27.34
CA TYR A 79 -24.29 -2.66 -26.26
C TYR A 79 -25.64 -2.16 -26.78
N LYS A 80 -25.64 -1.41 -27.88
CA LYS A 80 -26.87 -0.90 -28.50
C LYS A 80 -27.75 -2.03 -29.03
N GLU A 81 -27.15 -3.04 -29.66
CA GLU A 81 -27.85 -4.22 -30.17
C GLU A 81 -28.54 -4.98 -29.04
N ILE A 82 -27.79 -5.38 -28.01
CA ILE A 82 -28.31 -6.10 -26.85
C ILE A 82 -29.42 -5.31 -26.14
N PHE A 83 -29.23 -3.99 -25.98
CA PHE A 83 -30.24 -3.13 -25.36
C PHE A 83 -31.52 -3.06 -26.20
N SER A 84 -31.40 -3.02 -27.52
CA SER A 84 -32.57 -2.99 -28.42
C SER A 84 -33.33 -4.31 -28.42
N GLU A 85 -32.61 -5.44 -28.40
CA GLU A 85 -33.21 -6.77 -28.29
C GLU A 85 -33.98 -6.91 -26.98
N THR A 86 -33.34 -6.60 -25.84
CA THR A 86 -33.99 -6.67 -24.52
C THR A 86 -35.18 -5.72 -24.38
N TYR A 87 -35.14 -4.53 -25.00
CA TYR A 87 -36.28 -3.62 -25.00
C TYR A 87 -37.45 -4.15 -25.85
N LEU A 88 -37.18 -4.67 -27.05
CA LEU A 88 -38.20 -5.27 -27.91
C LEU A 88 -38.82 -6.53 -27.29
N GLU A 89 -38.02 -7.36 -26.62
CA GLU A 89 -38.53 -8.48 -25.82
C GLU A 89 -39.47 -7.99 -24.71
N SER A 90 -39.13 -6.90 -24.03
CA SER A 90 -39.96 -6.33 -22.96
C SER A 90 -41.29 -5.75 -23.44
N GLU A 91 -41.35 -5.21 -24.67
CA GLU A 91 -42.62 -4.75 -25.27
C GLU A 91 -43.45 -5.90 -25.85
N GLY A 92 -42.82 -6.99 -26.29
CA GLY A 92 -43.49 -8.19 -26.79
C GLY A 92 -44.21 -9.00 -25.71
N GLU A 93 -43.74 -8.93 -24.45
CA GLU A 93 -44.41 -9.55 -23.30
C GLU A 93 -45.55 -8.69 -22.72
N GLY A 94 -45.74 -7.46 -23.22
CA GLY A 94 -46.76 -6.51 -22.74
C GLY A 94 -48.08 -6.47 -23.53
N SER A 95 -48.25 -7.33 -24.54
CA SER A 95 -49.42 -7.33 -25.43
C SER A 95 -50.11 -8.68 -25.56
N GLU A 96 -50.28 -9.40 -24.46
CA GLU A 96 -51.23 -10.52 -24.35
C GLU A 96 -51.97 -10.43 -23.01
N ASP A 97 -53.01 -9.58 -22.94
CA ASP A 97 -54.13 -9.65 -21.99
C ASP A 97 -55.40 -9.11 -22.68
#